data_AF-A0AAV5TV07-F1
#
_entry.id   AF-A0AAV5TV07-F1
#
_cell.length_a   1.000
_cell.length_b   1.000
_cell.length_c   1.000
_cell.angle_alpha   90.00
_cell.angle_beta   90.00
_cell.angle_gamma   90.00
#
_symmetry.space_group_name_H-M   'P 1'
#
loop_
_entity.id
_entity.type
_entity.pdbx_description
1 polymer ?
#
loop_
_entity_poly.entity_id
_entity_poly.type
_entity_poly.pdbx_seq_one_letter_code
_entity_poly.pdbx_strand_id
1 'polypeptide(L)'
;GEKGTKSQFKRPGSAQLRRMIVLSLLLLFFSVSVESRVSFTTSEVLDDIDLKGTKAEAAFKCYTGCRVYSPTRNANIVILDNTGKEGKSLLDIANVKFGDAIELPENNAPYKLKNKGPDSPSFVFYAVEKGAMNYQTKVLYVTSADNFTILPKTNTILTVLSSSGAVRFSDFSGDHTGALPTVHATGFDSISSPSCRPVYDAVSTTTLLNTAFPVYSPITTINFKRTSAGKSVVISGETYVQTSAGQDASAVYVSPGYIGCENVGDSLYTSLSLITSFDSSFTVKDSNGLSVAVNGDYSIADKADAITLTVNDDVQTLFGKKPISKAYDATSFKIGVKWAKKEGSKDRFAMQIDVMSSKDNLQTTTKSGNPMIIGSSLLVMFCSALMR
;
A
#
# COMPACT_ATOMS: atom_id res chain seq x y z
N GLY A 1 64.69 -1.91 25.94
CA GLY A 1 64.30 -3.01 26.84
C GLY A 1 62.82 -3.27 26.67
N GLU A 2 62.46 -4.11 25.70
CA GLU A 2 61.09 -4.51 25.40
C GLU A 2 60.72 -5.75 26.23
N LYS A 3 59.62 -5.66 26.98
CA LYS A 3 58.96 -6.83 27.59
C LYS A 3 57.83 -7.28 26.67
N GLY A 4 58.10 -8.31 25.86
CA GLY A 4 57.10 -8.98 25.03
C GLY A 4 56.24 -9.95 25.84
N THR A 5 54.94 -9.69 25.90
CA THR A 5 53.92 -10.58 26.48
C THR A 5 53.57 -11.67 25.45
N LYS A 6 53.94 -12.93 25.74
CA LYS A 6 53.53 -14.09 24.95
C LYS A 6 52.09 -14.47 25.27
N SER A 7 51.17 -14.19 24.35
CA SER A 7 49.79 -14.70 24.38
C SER A 7 49.77 -16.16 23.88
N GLN A 8 49.38 -17.10 24.73
CA GLN A 8 49.19 -18.50 24.35
C GLN A 8 47.81 -18.69 23.70
N PHE A 9 47.79 -18.88 22.39
CA PHE A 9 46.59 -19.23 21.63
C PHE A 9 46.31 -20.73 21.79
N LYS A 10 45.35 -21.07 22.65
CA LYS A 10 44.91 -22.46 22.88
C LYS A 10 44.04 -22.90 21.71
N ARG A 11 44.55 -23.83 20.88
CA ARG A 11 43.82 -24.40 19.74
C ARG A 11 42.55 -25.12 20.24
N PRO A 12 41.35 -24.81 19.74
CA PRO A 12 40.14 -25.53 20.12
C PRO A 12 40.22 -26.99 19.66
N GLY A 13 39.87 -27.92 20.54
CA GLY A 13 39.89 -29.36 20.26
C GLY A 13 38.92 -29.73 19.12
N SER A 14 39.26 -30.76 18.36
CA SER A 14 38.55 -31.16 17.12
C SER A 14 37.04 -31.42 17.29
N ALA A 15 36.59 -31.73 18.50
CA ALA A 15 35.18 -31.88 18.85
C ALA A 15 34.39 -30.55 18.85
N GLN A 16 35.03 -29.41 19.18
CA GLN A 16 34.37 -28.10 19.13
C GLN A 16 34.26 -27.54 17.70
N LEU A 17 35.24 -27.84 16.84
CA LEU A 17 35.19 -27.45 15.43
C LEU A 17 34.01 -28.12 14.70
N ARG A 18 33.74 -29.41 14.99
CA ARG A 18 32.60 -30.13 14.42
C ARG A 18 31.25 -29.58 14.90
N ARG A 19 31.14 -29.12 16.15
CA ARG A 19 29.91 -28.50 16.69
C ARG A 19 29.64 -27.12 16.08
N MET A 20 30.67 -26.30 15.83
CA MET A 20 30.49 -25.01 15.14
C MET A 20 30.10 -25.14 13.67
N ILE A 21 30.63 -26.15 12.97
CA ILE A 21 30.30 -26.38 11.55
C ILE A 21 28.84 -26.86 11.40
N VAL A 22 28.36 -27.76 12.26
CA VAL A 22 26.96 -28.22 12.24
C VAL A 22 25.99 -27.10 12.60
N LEU A 23 26.32 -26.23 13.57
CA LEU A 23 25.48 -25.10 13.94
C LEU A 23 25.44 -24.01 12.84
N SER A 24 26.56 -23.78 12.14
CA SER A 24 26.62 -22.84 11.01
C SER A 24 25.87 -23.34 9.78
N LEU A 25 25.93 -24.66 9.51
CA LEU A 25 25.10 -25.29 8.47
C LEU A 25 23.61 -25.25 8.83
N LEU A 26 23.23 -25.45 10.09
CA LEU A 26 21.84 -25.34 10.54
C LEU A 26 21.30 -23.90 10.44
N LEU A 27 22.13 -22.89 10.73
CA LEU A 27 21.76 -21.46 10.59
C LEU A 27 21.65 -21.01 9.12
N LEU A 28 22.43 -21.61 8.21
CA LEU A 28 22.31 -21.36 6.76
C LEU A 28 21.01 -21.92 6.17
N PHE A 29 20.45 -23.01 6.71
CA PHE A 29 19.16 -23.57 6.26
C PHE A 29 17.92 -22.79 6.70
N PHE A 30 18.03 -21.88 7.68
CA PHE A 30 16.94 -20.99 8.10
C PHE A 30 16.99 -19.59 7.48
N SER A 31 17.84 -19.39 6.46
CA SER A 31 17.75 -18.21 5.59
C SER A 31 16.61 -18.38 4.59
N VAL A 32 15.39 -18.71 5.08
CA VAL A 32 14.16 -18.56 4.31
C VAL A 32 14.07 -17.08 4.01
N SER A 33 14.41 -16.72 2.78
CA SER A 33 14.23 -15.36 2.28
C SER A 33 12.72 -15.11 2.28
N VAL A 34 12.23 -14.48 3.35
CA VAL A 34 10.85 -14.01 3.48
C VAL A 34 10.71 -12.80 2.57
N GLU A 35 10.75 -13.05 1.27
CA GLU A 35 10.34 -12.11 0.24
C GLU A 35 8.82 -12.13 0.24
N SER A 36 8.26 -11.10 0.86
CA SER A 36 6.94 -11.11 1.45
C SER A 36 5.90 -10.80 0.37
N ARG A 37 5.35 -11.86 -0.22
CA ARG A 37 4.18 -11.83 -1.09
C ARG A 37 3.03 -11.05 -0.44
N VAL A 38 2.31 -10.27 -1.23
CA VAL A 38 1.13 -9.54 -0.79
C VAL A 38 -0.11 -10.44 -0.88
N SER A 39 -0.40 -11.14 0.21
CA SER A 39 -1.59 -11.98 0.34
C SER A 39 -2.61 -11.38 1.29
N PHE A 40 -3.84 -11.21 0.83
CA PHE A 40 -5.00 -10.86 1.65
C PHE A 40 -5.84 -12.11 1.96
N THR A 41 -6.95 -11.89 2.65
CA THR A 41 -7.90 -12.97 2.98
C THR A 41 -8.53 -13.55 1.73
N THR A 42 -8.96 -12.71 0.77
CA THR A 42 -9.71 -13.15 -0.42
C THR A 42 -9.09 -12.74 -1.74
N SER A 43 -7.89 -12.15 -1.72
CA SER A 43 -7.14 -11.83 -2.93
C SER A 43 -5.64 -11.93 -2.72
N GLU A 44 -4.92 -12.08 -3.82
CA GLU A 44 -3.46 -12.07 -3.85
C GLU A 44 -2.97 -11.24 -5.02
N VAL A 45 -1.90 -10.50 -4.78
CA VAL A 45 -1.18 -9.77 -5.82
C VAL A 45 0.22 -10.37 -5.90
N LEU A 46 0.57 -10.81 -7.10
CA LEU A 46 1.88 -11.35 -7.43
C LEU A 46 2.57 -10.39 -8.38
N ASP A 47 3.89 -10.26 -8.22
CA ASP A 47 4.72 -9.41 -9.06
C ASP A 47 6.11 -10.01 -9.30
N ASP A 48 7.00 -9.22 -9.92
CA ASP A 48 8.35 -9.59 -10.32
C ASP A 48 9.12 -10.42 -9.28
N ILE A 49 8.93 -10.15 -7.98
CA ILE A 49 9.66 -10.87 -6.91
C ILE A 49 9.22 -12.33 -6.74
N ASP A 50 7.96 -12.64 -7.09
CA ASP A 50 7.40 -13.98 -6.98
C ASP A 50 8.02 -14.96 -8.00
N LEU A 51 8.49 -14.46 -9.15
CA LEU A 51 9.15 -15.24 -10.21
C LEU A 51 10.63 -14.85 -10.42
N LYS A 52 11.24 -14.22 -9.41
CA LYS A 52 12.64 -13.74 -9.50
C LYS A 52 13.66 -14.88 -9.32
N GLY A 53 14.78 -14.76 -10.04
CA GLY A 53 15.90 -15.70 -9.92
C GLY A 53 15.51 -17.09 -10.46
N THR A 54 15.86 -18.15 -9.74
CA THR A 54 15.57 -19.54 -10.14
C THR A 54 14.14 -19.98 -9.87
N LYS A 55 13.27 -19.08 -9.37
CA LYS A 55 11.85 -19.39 -9.10
C LYS A 55 11.07 -19.39 -10.42
N ALA A 56 10.97 -20.56 -11.04
CA ALA A 56 10.18 -20.72 -12.26
C ALA A 56 8.66 -20.70 -12.01
N GLU A 57 8.21 -20.92 -10.77
CA GLU A 57 6.80 -21.02 -10.41
C GLU A 57 6.45 -20.26 -9.12
N ALA A 58 5.25 -19.67 -9.10
CA ALA A 58 4.67 -19.02 -7.93
C ALA A 58 3.21 -19.47 -7.74
N ALA A 59 2.90 -20.12 -6.63
CA ALA A 59 1.52 -20.53 -6.33
C ALA A 59 0.62 -19.32 -6.03
N PHE A 60 -0.70 -19.42 -6.24
CA PHE A 60 -1.67 -18.42 -5.75
C PHE A 60 -3.01 -19.06 -5.38
N LYS A 61 -3.76 -18.42 -4.47
CA LYS A 61 -5.04 -18.89 -3.94
C LYS A 61 -6.17 -18.74 -4.96
N CYS A 62 -7.00 -19.77 -5.07
CA CYS A 62 -8.19 -19.80 -5.93
C CYS A 62 -9.10 -20.97 -5.52
N TYR A 63 -9.25 -21.21 -4.22
CA TYR A 63 -9.88 -22.41 -3.71
C TYR A 63 -11.36 -22.48 -4.06
N THR A 64 -12.08 -21.37 -3.93
CA THR A 64 -13.52 -21.26 -4.26
C THR A 64 -13.78 -20.85 -5.72
N GLY A 65 -12.74 -20.92 -6.56
CA GLY A 65 -12.69 -20.29 -7.87
C GLY A 65 -12.34 -18.82 -7.73
N CYS A 66 -11.84 -18.21 -8.81
CA CYS A 66 -11.35 -16.83 -8.74
C CYS A 66 -11.45 -16.12 -10.08
N ARG A 67 -11.42 -14.79 -10.02
CA ARG A 67 -11.16 -13.93 -11.17
C ARG A 67 -9.69 -13.53 -11.17
N VAL A 68 -9.08 -13.61 -12.33
CA VAL A 68 -7.68 -13.23 -12.51
C VAL A 68 -7.55 -12.06 -13.48
N TYR A 69 -6.62 -11.17 -13.15
CA TYR A 69 -6.39 -9.91 -13.83
C TYR A 69 -4.89 -9.68 -14.01
N SER A 70 -4.51 -9.06 -15.12
CA SER A 70 -3.13 -8.64 -15.36
C SER A 70 -3.10 -7.57 -16.45
N PRO A 71 -2.46 -6.41 -16.20
CA PRO A 71 -2.16 -5.44 -17.25
C PRO A 71 -0.91 -5.85 -18.06
N THR A 72 -0.21 -6.92 -17.67
CA THR A 72 1.08 -7.31 -18.25
C THR A 72 0.89 -8.18 -19.48
N ARG A 73 1.39 -7.71 -20.62
CA ARG A 73 1.34 -8.45 -21.89
C ARG A 73 2.55 -9.39 -22.00
N ASN A 74 2.48 -10.55 -21.35
CA ASN A 74 3.56 -11.55 -21.38
C ASN A 74 3.02 -12.95 -21.71
N ALA A 75 3.40 -13.50 -22.87
CA ALA A 75 2.99 -14.83 -23.31
C ALA A 75 3.76 -15.98 -22.64
N ASN A 76 4.91 -15.68 -22.03
CA ASN A 76 5.79 -16.67 -21.41
C ASN A 76 5.41 -16.97 -19.96
N ILE A 77 4.57 -16.15 -19.34
CA ILE A 77 4.02 -16.43 -18.01
C ILE A 77 2.62 -17.01 -18.18
N VAL A 78 2.45 -18.27 -17.76
CA VAL A 78 1.21 -19.04 -17.90
C VAL A 78 0.66 -19.47 -16.55
N ILE A 79 -0.65 -19.61 -16.45
CA ILE A 79 -1.30 -20.23 -15.30
C ILE A 79 -1.23 -21.75 -15.47
N LEU A 80 -0.82 -22.46 -14.42
CA LEU A 80 -0.96 -23.89 -14.27
C LEU A 80 -2.12 -24.19 -13.33
N ASP A 81 -2.94 -25.18 -13.69
CA ASP A 81 -3.89 -25.77 -12.74
C ASP A 81 -3.19 -26.70 -11.73
N ASN A 82 -3.95 -27.27 -10.81
CA ASN A 82 -3.44 -28.18 -9.79
C ASN A 82 -2.84 -29.49 -10.35
N THR A 83 -3.15 -29.86 -11.60
CA THR A 83 -2.56 -31.01 -12.28
C THR A 83 -1.27 -30.66 -13.02
N GLY A 84 -0.89 -29.38 -13.04
CA GLY A 84 0.25 -28.86 -13.78
C GLY A 84 -0.04 -28.61 -15.26
N LYS A 85 -1.30 -28.68 -15.69
CA LYS A 85 -1.70 -28.39 -17.07
C LYS A 85 -1.67 -26.88 -17.31
N GLU A 86 -1.04 -26.49 -18.42
CA GLU A 86 -0.99 -25.09 -18.85
C GLU A 86 -2.38 -24.59 -19.28
N GLY A 87 -2.77 -23.45 -18.72
CA GLY A 87 -3.97 -22.70 -19.04
C GLY A 87 -3.65 -21.42 -19.80
N LYS A 88 -4.24 -20.30 -19.36
CA LYS A 88 -4.09 -18.98 -19.99
C LYS A 88 -2.76 -18.32 -19.62
N SER A 89 -2.20 -17.56 -20.56
CA SER A 89 -1.04 -16.68 -20.34
C SER A 89 -1.44 -15.31 -19.81
N LEU A 90 -0.48 -14.52 -19.30
CA LEU A 90 -0.75 -13.12 -18.96
C LEU A 90 -1.14 -12.28 -20.20
N LEU A 91 -0.61 -12.62 -21.39
CA LEU A 91 -1.05 -12.00 -22.65
C LEU A 91 -2.54 -12.28 -22.92
N ASP A 92 -3.02 -13.50 -22.67
CA ASP A 92 -4.44 -13.82 -22.83
C ASP A 92 -5.31 -12.98 -21.88
N ILE A 93 -4.87 -12.83 -20.62
CA ILE A 93 -5.57 -12.04 -19.59
C ILE A 93 -5.58 -10.55 -19.97
N ALA A 94 -4.45 -10.00 -20.42
CA ALA A 94 -4.31 -8.59 -20.80
C ALA A 94 -5.10 -8.23 -22.08
N ASN A 95 -5.49 -9.23 -22.88
CA ASN A 95 -6.32 -9.05 -24.08
C ASN A 95 -7.83 -9.15 -23.80
N VAL A 96 -8.23 -9.53 -22.58
CA VAL A 96 -9.62 -9.49 -22.17
C VAL A 96 -10.12 -8.04 -22.23
N LYS A 97 -11.38 -7.87 -22.65
CA LYS A 97 -11.98 -6.53 -22.73
C LYS A 97 -11.94 -5.86 -21.36
N PHE A 98 -11.79 -4.54 -21.40
CA PHE A 98 -11.76 -3.71 -20.22
C PHE A 98 -12.86 -4.05 -19.19
N GLY A 99 -12.44 -4.39 -17.97
CA GLY A 99 -13.33 -4.71 -16.86
C GLY A 99 -13.95 -6.11 -16.90
N ASP A 100 -13.68 -6.91 -17.92
CA ASP A 100 -13.96 -8.34 -17.91
C ASP A 100 -12.79 -9.08 -17.23
N ALA A 101 -13.02 -10.31 -16.81
CA ALA A 101 -12.06 -11.14 -16.10
C ALA A 101 -12.00 -12.54 -16.69
N ILE A 102 -10.87 -13.23 -16.52
CA ILE A 102 -10.84 -14.68 -16.71
C ILE A 102 -11.27 -15.33 -15.40
N GLU A 103 -12.29 -16.17 -15.44
CA GLU A 103 -12.71 -16.98 -14.31
C GLU A 103 -11.96 -18.32 -14.33
N LEU A 104 -11.28 -18.63 -13.23
CA LEU A 104 -10.71 -19.93 -12.95
C LEU A 104 -11.66 -20.72 -12.05
N PRO A 105 -11.91 -22.01 -12.34
CA PRO A 105 -12.83 -22.82 -11.55
C PRO A 105 -12.28 -23.10 -10.15
N GLU A 106 -13.20 -23.44 -9.24
CA GLU A 106 -12.89 -23.95 -7.91
C GLU A 106 -11.94 -25.15 -7.98
N ASN A 107 -10.97 -25.14 -7.07
CA ASN A 107 -9.92 -26.13 -7.03
C ASN A 107 -9.49 -26.39 -5.58
N ASN A 108 -9.29 -27.65 -5.21
CA ASN A 108 -8.87 -28.02 -3.87
C ASN A 108 -7.37 -27.74 -3.59
N ALA A 109 -6.62 -27.32 -4.61
CA ALA A 109 -5.23 -26.93 -4.50
C ALA A 109 -4.97 -25.57 -5.17
N PRO A 110 -3.91 -24.85 -4.74
CA PRO A 110 -3.51 -23.59 -5.36
C PRO A 110 -3.19 -23.76 -6.85
N TYR A 111 -3.53 -22.73 -7.63
CA TYR A 111 -2.99 -22.58 -8.99
C TYR A 111 -1.55 -22.07 -8.90
N LYS A 112 -0.84 -22.06 -10.03
CA LYS A 112 0.50 -21.47 -10.11
C LYS A 112 0.64 -20.58 -11.32
N LEU A 113 1.45 -19.54 -11.22
CA LEU A 113 2.08 -18.90 -12.37
C LEU A 113 3.39 -19.62 -12.65
N LYS A 114 3.65 -19.90 -13.92
CA LYS A 114 4.93 -20.47 -14.40
C LYS A 114 5.54 -19.53 -15.43
N ASN A 115 6.79 -19.14 -15.19
CA ASN A 115 7.60 -18.42 -16.16
C ASN A 115 8.36 -19.40 -17.07
N LYS A 116 8.15 -19.30 -18.37
CA LYS A 116 8.85 -20.05 -19.43
C LYS A 116 9.84 -19.18 -20.20
N GLY A 117 9.95 -17.90 -19.83
CA GLY A 117 10.77 -16.90 -20.49
C GLY A 117 12.08 -16.65 -19.74
N PRO A 118 12.68 -15.46 -19.90
CA PRO A 118 13.88 -15.06 -19.17
C PRO A 118 13.66 -15.08 -17.66
N ASP A 119 14.73 -15.33 -16.90
CA ASP A 119 14.73 -15.19 -15.45
C ASP A 119 14.33 -13.75 -15.05
N SER A 120 13.64 -13.62 -13.91
CA SER A 120 13.22 -12.31 -13.36
C SER A 120 12.35 -11.47 -14.31
N PRO A 121 11.20 -11.99 -14.77
CA PRO A 121 10.30 -11.23 -15.62
C PRO A 121 9.64 -10.11 -14.84
N SER A 122 9.30 -9.00 -15.51
CA SER A 122 8.42 -7.97 -14.93
C SER A 122 6.96 -8.26 -15.25
N PHE A 123 6.11 -8.29 -14.22
CA PHE A 123 4.69 -8.53 -14.32
C PHE A 123 3.92 -8.08 -13.07
N VAL A 124 2.62 -7.88 -13.27
CA VAL A 124 1.64 -7.73 -12.19
C VAL A 124 0.49 -8.69 -12.46
N PHE A 125 0.14 -9.49 -11.46
CA PHE A 125 -0.97 -10.43 -11.52
C PHE A 125 -1.82 -10.29 -10.26
N TYR A 126 -3.13 -10.23 -10.43
CA TYR A 126 -4.07 -10.10 -9.33
C TYR A 126 -5.12 -11.19 -9.42
N ALA A 127 -5.22 -12.00 -8.37
CA ALA A 127 -6.22 -13.06 -8.23
C ALA A 127 -7.18 -12.71 -7.10
N VAL A 128 -8.47 -12.85 -7.36
CA VAL A 128 -9.55 -12.57 -6.41
C VAL A 128 -10.44 -13.78 -6.28
N GLU A 129 -10.52 -14.36 -5.09
CA GLU A 129 -11.38 -15.51 -4.82
C GLU A 129 -12.86 -15.15 -4.83
N LYS A 130 -13.69 -16.09 -5.26
CA LYS A 130 -15.14 -15.98 -5.20
C LYS A 130 -15.57 -15.85 -3.73
N GLY A 131 -16.32 -14.80 -3.45
CA GLY A 131 -16.72 -14.42 -2.08
C GLY A 131 -16.00 -13.19 -1.55
N ALA A 132 -14.95 -12.71 -2.23
CA ALA A 132 -14.36 -11.41 -1.93
C ALA A 132 -15.40 -10.28 -1.97
N MET A 133 -15.27 -9.31 -1.07
CA MET A 133 -16.05 -8.09 -1.18
C MET A 133 -15.71 -7.41 -2.52
N ASN A 134 -16.70 -6.90 -3.24
CA ASN A 134 -16.51 -6.27 -4.55
C ASN A 134 -16.02 -7.21 -5.66
N TYR A 135 -16.12 -8.53 -5.50
CA TYR A 135 -15.77 -9.52 -6.55
C TYR A 135 -16.39 -9.22 -7.92
N GLN A 136 -17.59 -8.63 -7.93
CA GLN A 136 -18.33 -8.27 -9.15
C GLN A 136 -17.97 -6.89 -9.73
N THR A 137 -17.10 -6.13 -9.07
CA THR A 137 -16.66 -4.83 -9.58
C THR A 137 -15.59 -5.01 -10.66
N LYS A 138 -15.54 -4.07 -11.58
CA LYS A 138 -14.59 -4.09 -12.69
C LYS A 138 -13.20 -3.67 -12.21
N VAL A 139 -12.17 -4.23 -12.84
CA VAL A 139 -10.79 -3.79 -12.68
C VAL A 139 -10.36 -3.02 -13.94
N LEU A 140 -9.83 -1.82 -13.75
CA LEU A 140 -9.30 -0.97 -14.82
C LEU A 140 -7.82 -1.24 -15.03
N TYR A 141 -7.37 -1.38 -16.27
CA TYR A 141 -5.95 -1.50 -16.60
C TYR A 141 -5.43 -0.17 -17.12
N VAL A 142 -4.30 0.28 -16.59
CA VAL A 142 -3.60 1.48 -17.07
C VAL A 142 -2.14 1.18 -17.39
N THR A 143 -1.65 1.86 -18.42
CA THR A 143 -0.24 1.99 -18.79
C THR A 143 0.19 3.44 -18.59
N SER A 144 1.49 3.72 -18.74
CA SER A 144 2.03 5.09 -18.62
C SER A 144 1.51 6.06 -19.68
N ALA A 145 0.90 5.56 -20.77
CA ALA A 145 0.35 6.39 -21.84
C ALA A 145 -1.18 6.56 -21.75
N ASP A 146 -1.84 5.81 -20.87
CA ASP A 146 -3.30 5.82 -20.78
C ASP A 146 -3.82 6.95 -19.88
N ASN A 147 -4.96 7.50 -20.26
CA ASN A 147 -5.71 8.48 -19.48
C ASN A 147 -7.22 8.20 -19.63
N PHE A 148 -7.89 7.93 -18.52
CA PHE A 148 -9.31 7.58 -18.50
C PHE A 148 -10.11 8.52 -17.61
N THR A 149 -11.14 9.15 -18.18
CA THR A 149 -12.17 9.82 -17.38
C THR A 149 -13.18 8.80 -16.88
N ILE A 150 -13.22 8.59 -15.57
CA ILE A 150 -14.15 7.68 -14.91
C ILE A 150 -15.38 8.46 -14.46
N LEU A 151 -16.55 8.00 -14.91
CA LEU A 151 -17.85 8.52 -14.48
C LEU A 151 -18.49 7.51 -13.51
N PRO A 152 -18.37 7.69 -12.18
CA PRO A 152 -19.02 6.82 -11.21
C PRO A 152 -20.54 7.04 -11.22
N LYS A 153 -21.22 6.44 -12.21
CA LYS A 153 -22.69 6.48 -12.34
C LYS A 153 -23.40 5.52 -11.40
N THR A 154 -22.79 4.36 -11.16
CA THR A 154 -23.34 3.24 -10.37
C THR A 154 -22.31 2.53 -9.50
N ASN A 155 -21.03 2.60 -9.87
CA ASN A 155 -19.95 1.89 -9.19
C ASN A 155 -19.38 2.81 -8.10
N THR A 156 -19.63 2.45 -6.84
CA THR A 156 -19.04 3.14 -5.70
C THR A 156 -17.55 2.82 -5.54
N ILE A 157 -17.06 1.79 -6.22
CA ILE A 157 -15.72 1.23 -6.04
C ILE A 157 -15.14 0.87 -7.41
N LEU A 158 -13.88 1.24 -7.64
CA LEU A 158 -13.11 0.86 -8.82
C LEU A 158 -11.69 0.50 -8.39
N THR A 159 -11.22 -0.68 -8.81
CA THR A 159 -9.82 -1.07 -8.68
C THR A 159 -9.11 -0.83 -10.00
N VAL A 160 -7.86 -0.39 -9.90
CA VAL A 160 -6.98 -0.04 -11.00
C VAL A 160 -5.73 -0.89 -10.86
N LEU A 161 -5.35 -1.60 -11.93
CA LEU A 161 -4.06 -2.25 -12.07
C LEU A 161 -3.20 -1.46 -13.05
N SER A 162 -1.98 -1.16 -12.63
CA SER A 162 -1.02 -0.41 -13.42
C SER A 162 0.16 -1.27 -13.82
N SER A 163 0.42 -1.33 -15.12
CA SER A 163 1.66 -1.92 -15.65
C SER A 163 2.89 -1.02 -15.43
N SER A 164 2.68 0.27 -15.14
CA SER A 164 3.78 1.21 -14.85
C SER A 164 4.16 1.24 -13.38
N GLY A 165 3.43 0.54 -12.50
CA GLY A 165 3.65 0.55 -11.05
C GLY A 165 3.20 1.85 -10.36
N ALA A 166 2.47 2.70 -11.07
CA ALA A 166 1.87 3.91 -10.51
C ALA A 166 0.47 4.17 -11.07
N VAL A 167 -0.40 4.75 -10.27
CA VAL A 167 -1.72 5.25 -10.67
C VAL A 167 -1.85 6.70 -10.22
N ARG A 168 -2.16 7.60 -11.14
CA ARG A 168 -2.44 9.00 -10.85
C ARG A 168 -3.94 9.26 -10.86
N PHE A 169 -4.38 10.07 -9.91
CA PHE A 169 -5.72 10.64 -9.84
C PHE A 169 -5.62 12.16 -10.05
N SER A 170 -6.44 12.70 -10.93
CA SER A 170 -6.52 14.15 -11.20
C SER A 170 -7.91 14.55 -11.66
N ASP A 171 -8.10 15.85 -11.84
CA ASP A 171 -9.27 16.45 -12.50
C ASP A 171 -10.60 15.91 -11.95
N PHE A 172 -10.68 15.81 -10.63
CA PHE A 172 -11.94 15.51 -9.96
C PHE A 172 -12.95 16.60 -10.33
N SER A 173 -14.17 16.19 -10.66
CA SER A 173 -15.24 17.12 -11.02
C SER A 173 -16.60 16.66 -10.50
N GLY A 174 -17.54 17.60 -10.45
CA GLY A 174 -18.91 17.39 -9.94
C GLY A 174 -19.06 17.68 -8.45
N ASP A 175 -20.27 17.45 -7.93
CA ASP A 175 -20.64 17.72 -6.53
C ASP A 175 -20.35 16.52 -5.61
N HIS A 176 -19.41 16.67 -4.68
CA HIS A 176 -18.99 15.63 -3.73
C HIS A 176 -19.49 15.86 -2.30
N THR A 177 -20.38 16.83 -2.05
CA THR A 177 -20.81 17.24 -0.70
C THR A 177 -21.43 16.12 0.15
N GLY A 178 -22.04 15.10 -0.46
CA GLY A 178 -22.64 13.95 0.24
C GLY A 178 -21.77 12.69 0.31
N ALA A 179 -20.64 12.65 -0.41
CA ALA A 179 -19.79 11.46 -0.50
C ALA A 179 -18.41 11.83 -1.06
N LEU A 180 -17.43 11.93 -0.15
CA LEU A 180 -16.04 12.23 -0.46
C LEU A 180 -15.23 10.94 -0.66
N PRO A 181 -14.48 10.80 -1.78
CA PRO A 181 -13.79 9.57 -2.11
C PRO A 181 -12.63 9.28 -1.17
N THR A 182 -12.29 7.99 -1.05
CA THR A 182 -11.00 7.53 -0.51
C THR A 182 -10.22 6.74 -1.56
N VAL A 183 -8.90 6.79 -1.50
CA VAL A 183 -8.01 6.00 -2.36
C VAL A 183 -7.10 5.15 -1.47
N HIS A 184 -6.99 3.86 -1.79
CA HIS A 184 -6.17 2.88 -1.09
C HIS A 184 -5.15 2.27 -2.04
N ALA A 185 -3.92 2.06 -1.58
CA ALA A 185 -2.86 1.44 -2.38
C ALA A 185 -2.97 -0.10 -2.47
N THR A 186 -4.18 -0.66 -2.43
CA THR A 186 -4.42 -2.09 -2.59
C THR A 186 -5.72 -2.39 -3.35
N GLY A 187 -6.00 -3.66 -3.62
CA GLY A 187 -7.20 -4.17 -4.31
C GLY A 187 -8.46 -4.22 -3.43
N PHE A 188 -9.34 -5.17 -3.74
CA PHE A 188 -10.70 -5.26 -3.22
C PHE A 188 -10.80 -5.38 -1.68
N ASP A 189 -9.83 -6.02 -1.04
CA ASP A 189 -9.80 -6.20 0.41
C ASP A 189 -9.55 -4.89 1.19
N SER A 190 -9.12 -3.80 0.55
CA SER A 190 -8.89 -2.51 1.24
C SER A 190 -10.13 -1.99 1.95
N ILE A 191 -11.25 -1.94 1.23
CA ILE A 191 -12.39 -1.12 1.63
C ILE A 191 -13.16 -1.75 2.78
N SER A 192 -13.14 -3.08 2.86
CA SER A 192 -13.83 -3.85 3.90
C SER A 192 -13.02 -3.98 5.18
N SER A 193 -11.71 -3.79 5.10
CA SER A 193 -10.79 -4.06 6.18
C SER A 193 -10.48 -2.79 6.97
N PRO A 194 -10.84 -2.70 8.25
CA PRO A 194 -10.47 -1.55 9.09
C PRO A 194 -8.97 -1.45 9.33
N SER A 195 -8.21 -2.51 9.04
CA SER A 195 -6.75 -2.53 9.11
C SER A 195 -6.07 -1.91 7.89
N CYS A 196 -6.83 -1.57 6.84
CA CYS A 196 -6.34 -0.93 5.64
C CYS A 196 -6.62 0.58 5.67
N ARG A 197 -5.56 1.38 5.64
CA ARG A 197 -5.64 2.84 5.63
C ARG A 197 -5.67 3.37 4.19
N PRO A 198 -6.44 4.43 3.91
CA PRO A 198 -6.33 5.13 2.65
C PRO A 198 -5.02 5.91 2.57
N VAL A 199 -4.45 6.02 1.37
CA VAL A 199 -3.36 6.96 1.08
C VAL A 199 -3.89 8.38 0.84
N TYR A 200 -5.18 8.48 0.50
CA TYR A 200 -5.89 9.75 0.36
C TYR A 200 -7.34 9.60 0.87
N ASP A 201 -7.77 10.49 1.75
CA ASP A 201 -9.15 10.63 2.22
C ASP A 201 -9.57 12.09 2.02
N ALA A 202 -10.46 12.33 1.06
CA ALA A 202 -10.88 13.69 0.74
C ALA A 202 -11.62 14.32 1.93
N VAL A 203 -11.16 15.51 2.34
CA VAL A 203 -11.68 16.22 3.52
C VAL A 203 -12.77 17.24 3.19
N SER A 204 -12.78 17.77 1.96
CA SER A 204 -13.82 18.66 1.46
C SER A 204 -13.96 18.56 -0.06
N THR A 205 -15.09 19.02 -0.60
CA THR A 205 -15.25 19.11 -2.06
C THR A 205 -14.23 20.08 -2.65
N THR A 206 -13.97 21.23 -2.01
CA THR A 206 -13.01 22.22 -2.49
C THR A 206 -11.61 21.63 -2.64
N THR A 207 -11.11 20.97 -1.59
CA THR A 207 -9.79 20.32 -1.60
C THR A 207 -9.69 19.25 -2.67
N LEU A 208 -10.72 18.42 -2.80
CA LEU A 208 -10.78 17.36 -3.80
C LEU A 208 -10.65 17.88 -5.24
N LEU A 209 -11.36 18.94 -5.59
CA LEU A 209 -11.37 19.49 -6.95
C LEU A 209 -10.02 20.09 -7.36
N ASN A 210 -9.21 20.54 -6.41
CA ASN A 210 -7.87 21.11 -6.65
C ASN A 210 -6.73 20.09 -6.48
N THR A 211 -7.05 18.83 -6.20
CA THR A 211 -6.08 17.81 -5.82
C THR A 211 -5.80 16.83 -6.95
N ALA A 212 -4.51 16.65 -7.23
CA ALA A 212 -3.99 15.60 -8.08
C ALA A 212 -2.80 14.93 -7.36
N PHE A 213 -2.70 13.61 -7.46
CA PHE A 213 -1.62 12.87 -6.81
C PHE A 213 -1.37 11.51 -7.45
N PRO A 214 -0.12 11.03 -7.42
CA PRO A 214 0.22 9.66 -7.75
C PRO A 214 0.14 8.73 -6.53
N VAL A 215 -0.18 7.47 -6.78
CA VAL A 215 -0.02 6.34 -5.87
C VAL A 215 0.96 5.37 -6.51
N TYR A 216 2.14 5.20 -5.91
CA TYR A 216 3.21 4.35 -6.44
C TYR A 216 3.02 2.88 -6.05
N SER A 217 1.94 2.29 -6.59
CA SER A 217 1.56 0.89 -6.40
C SER A 217 1.08 0.28 -7.73
N PRO A 218 1.36 -1.01 -8.00
CA PRO A 218 0.81 -1.71 -9.16
C PRO A 218 -0.71 -1.91 -9.08
N ILE A 219 -1.30 -1.75 -7.90
CA ILE A 219 -2.74 -1.88 -7.67
C ILE A 219 -3.24 -0.76 -6.76
N THR A 220 -4.39 -0.17 -7.07
CA THR A 220 -5.01 0.87 -6.25
C THR A 220 -6.51 0.78 -6.36
N THR A 221 -7.23 1.07 -5.29
CA THR A 221 -8.69 1.09 -5.30
C THR A 221 -9.18 2.45 -4.84
N ILE A 222 -10.07 3.06 -5.64
CA ILE A 222 -10.82 4.24 -5.26
C ILE A 222 -12.22 3.79 -4.80
N ASN A 223 -12.60 4.22 -3.61
CA ASN A 223 -13.96 4.15 -3.11
C ASN A 223 -14.56 5.55 -3.23
N PHE A 224 -15.41 5.75 -4.22
CA PHE A 224 -16.07 7.02 -4.44
C PHE A 224 -17.03 7.39 -3.29
N LYS A 225 -17.49 6.40 -2.50
CA LYS A 225 -18.63 6.48 -1.56
C LYS A 225 -19.90 6.94 -2.33
N ARG A 226 -21.07 6.32 -2.14
CA ARG A 226 -22.30 6.54 -2.97
C ARG A 226 -22.36 7.87 -3.77
N THR A 227 -22.14 7.81 -5.08
CA THR A 227 -22.12 9.02 -5.94
C THR A 227 -23.41 9.18 -6.73
N SER A 228 -23.91 10.40 -6.78
CA SER A 228 -24.90 10.84 -7.77
C SER A 228 -24.26 10.96 -9.17
N ALA A 229 -25.10 11.03 -10.20
CA ALA A 229 -24.65 11.29 -11.57
C ALA A 229 -23.90 12.63 -11.68
N GLY A 230 -22.97 12.73 -12.63
CA GLY A 230 -22.26 13.97 -12.98
C GLY A 230 -20.91 14.17 -12.30
N LYS A 231 -20.46 13.24 -11.44
CA LYS A 231 -19.11 13.25 -10.90
C LYS A 231 -18.12 12.59 -11.86
N SER A 232 -16.87 13.00 -11.81
CA SER A 232 -15.80 12.32 -12.54
C SER A 232 -14.44 12.45 -11.86
N VAL A 233 -13.50 11.60 -12.29
CA VAL A 233 -12.07 11.69 -11.97
C VAL A 233 -11.29 11.20 -13.19
N VAL A 234 -10.14 11.79 -13.45
CA VAL A 234 -9.17 11.29 -14.41
C VAL A 234 -8.22 10.32 -13.71
N ILE A 235 -8.06 9.13 -14.29
CA ILE A 235 -7.13 8.10 -13.84
C ILE A 235 -6.12 7.82 -14.95
N SER A 236 -4.83 7.93 -14.66
CA SER A 236 -3.74 7.59 -15.59
C SER A 236 -2.68 6.70 -14.94
N GLY A 237 -1.85 6.04 -15.76
CA GLY A 237 -0.69 5.27 -15.28
C GLY A 237 0.61 6.08 -15.28
N GLU A 238 0.55 7.41 -15.31
CA GLU A 238 1.73 8.29 -15.34
C GLU A 238 2.59 8.11 -14.08
N THR A 239 3.90 7.94 -14.27
CA THR A 239 4.84 7.54 -13.21
C THR A 239 5.52 8.69 -12.50
N TYR A 240 5.59 9.87 -13.11
CA TYR A 240 6.33 11.00 -12.55
C TYR A 240 5.51 12.28 -12.64
N VAL A 241 4.73 12.54 -11.59
CA VAL A 241 3.97 13.77 -11.48
C VAL A 241 4.05 14.29 -10.05
N GLN A 242 4.25 15.59 -9.93
CA GLN A 242 4.11 16.29 -8.65
C GLN A 242 2.68 16.15 -8.14
N THR A 243 2.55 15.96 -6.82
CA THR A 243 1.26 16.12 -6.16
C THR A 243 0.86 17.60 -6.16
N SER A 244 -0.44 17.88 -6.20
CA SER A 244 -0.97 19.22 -5.95
C SER A 244 -0.48 19.73 -4.61
N ALA A 245 -0.15 21.02 -4.56
CA ALA A 245 0.20 21.71 -3.34
C ALA A 245 -0.24 23.17 -3.47
N GLY A 246 -0.83 23.72 -2.42
CA GLY A 246 -1.39 25.07 -2.47
C GLY A 246 -2.52 25.25 -1.49
N GLN A 247 -3.16 26.41 -1.54
CA GLN A 247 -4.39 26.68 -0.80
C GLN A 247 -5.54 25.81 -1.35
N ASP A 248 -6.36 25.29 -0.43
CA ASP A 248 -7.52 24.45 -0.72
C ASP A 248 -7.17 23.22 -1.58
N ALA A 249 -6.05 22.57 -1.27
CA ALA A 249 -5.56 21.36 -1.95
C ALA A 249 -4.87 20.41 -0.97
N SER A 250 -4.72 19.15 -1.38
CA SER A 250 -4.04 18.11 -0.62
C SER A 250 -2.77 17.65 -1.34
N ALA A 251 -1.64 17.66 -0.63
CA ALA A 251 -0.40 17.06 -1.08
C ALA A 251 -0.28 15.64 -0.52
N VAL A 252 -0.12 14.64 -1.39
CA VAL A 252 -0.06 13.22 -1.01
C VAL A 252 1.31 12.65 -1.38
N TYR A 253 1.99 12.07 -0.39
CA TYR A 253 3.30 11.46 -0.52
C TYR A 253 3.22 9.99 -0.10
N VAL A 254 3.60 9.10 -0.99
CA VAL A 254 3.52 7.64 -0.76
C VAL A 254 4.87 7.03 -1.11
N SER A 255 5.44 6.21 -0.23
CA SER A 255 6.62 5.42 -0.60
C SER A 255 6.25 4.36 -1.64
N PRO A 256 7.12 4.05 -2.61
CA PRO A 256 6.86 2.96 -3.56
C PRO A 256 6.62 1.62 -2.87
N GLY A 257 5.59 0.91 -3.32
CA GLY A 257 5.22 -0.41 -2.81
C GLY A 257 4.43 -0.39 -1.49
N TYR A 258 4.08 0.79 -0.98
CA TYR A 258 3.18 0.92 0.18
C TYR A 258 1.84 0.23 -0.08
N ILE A 259 1.37 -0.56 0.88
CA ILE A 259 0.11 -1.33 0.79
C ILE A 259 -0.97 -0.74 1.70
N GLY A 260 -0.57 -0.19 2.84
CA GLY A 260 -1.45 0.44 3.83
C GLY A 260 -2.31 -0.50 4.67
N CYS A 261 -2.07 -1.80 4.64
CA CYS A 261 -2.82 -2.77 5.43
C CYS A 261 -1.93 -3.47 6.48
N GLU A 262 -2.39 -3.55 7.72
CA GLU A 262 -1.60 -4.17 8.80
C GLU A 262 -1.50 -5.70 8.66
N ASN A 263 -2.52 -6.34 8.08
CA ASN A 263 -2.62 -7.80 7.94
C ASN A 263 -1.60 -8.40 6.95
N VAL A 264 -1.00 -7.59 6.07
CA VAL A 264 0.08 -8.03 5.17
C VAL A 264 1.48 -7.86 5.77
N GLY A 265 1.57 -7.43 7.04
CA GLY A 265 2.83 -7.33 7.77
C GLY A 265 3.81 -6.35 7.14
N ASP A 266 5.02 -6.84 6.82
CA ASP A 266 6.11 -6.07 6.19
C ASP A 266 6.22 -6.27 4.68
N SER A 267 5.16 -6.79 4.05
CA SER A 267 5.09 -6.93 2.60
C SER A 267 5.12 -5.56 1.92
N LEU A 268 5.70 -5.53 0.72
CA LEU A 268 5.67 -4.41 -0.22
C LEU A 268 5.44 -4.96 -1.60
N TYR A 269 4.74 -4.21 -2.44
CA TYR A 269 4.81 -4.49 -3.87
C TYR A 269 6.21 -4.18 -4.39
N THR A 270 6.65 -4.95 -5.38
CA THR A 270 7.88 -4.65 -6.10
C THR A 270 7.73 -3.29 -6.75
N SER A 271 8.57 -2.36 -6.29
CA SER A 271 8.68 -1.04 -6.88
C SER A 271 9.46 -1.14 -8.18
N LEU A 272 8.77 -0.95 -9.30
CA LEU A 272 9.41 -0.40 -10.49
C LEU A 272 10.11 0.89 -10.02
N SER A 273 11.43 0.98 -10.17
CA SER A 273 12.34 1.86 -9.40
C SER A 273 12.21 3.36 -9.72
N LEU A 274 10.99 3.90 -9.67
CA LEU A 274 10.65 5.18 -10.29
C LEU A 274 10.82 6.36 -9.36
N ILE A 275 10.63 6.18 -8.04
CA ILE A 275 10.82 7.23 -7.05
C ILE A 275 11.71 6.73 -5.92
N THR A 276 12.91 7.28 -5.83
CA THR A 276 13.87 6.98 -4.77
C THR A 276 13.99 8.13 -3.78
N SER A 277 13.32 9.26 -4.00
CA SER A 277 13.34 10.38 -3.06
C SER A 277 12.22 11.38 -3.32
N PHE A 278 11.82 12.09 -2.27
CA PHE A 278 11.06 13.32 -2.34
C PHE A 278 11.90 14.46 -1.74
N ASP A 279 11.90 15.62 -2.39
CA ASP A 279 12.37 16.88 -1.81
C ASP A 279 11.44 17.97 -2.33
N SER A 280 10.31 18.11 -1.63
CA SER A 280 9.22 19.00 -2.02
C SER A 280 9.06 20.06 -0.95
N SER A 281 8.88 21.31 -1.38
CA SER A 281 8.47 22.38 -0.47
C SER A 281 7.61 23.40 -1.19
N PHE A 282 6.67 23.99 -0.46
CA PHE A 282 5.77 25.01 -0.98
C PHE A 282 5.39 26.00 0.11
N THR A 283 4.88 27.16 -0.30
CA THR A 283 4.43 28.21 0.61
C THR A 283 3.05 28.69 0.21
N VAL A 284 2.18 28.88 1.20
CA VAL A 284 0.79 29.32 1.04
C VAL A 284 0.50 30.45 2.00
N LYS A 285 -0.34 31.39 1.60
CA LYS A 285 -0.74 32.55 2.40
C LYS A 285 -2.20 32.89 2.13
N ASP A 286 -2.96 33.13 3.20
CA ASP A 286 -4.32 33.68 3.13
C ASP A 286 -4.49 34.67 4.29
N SER A 287 -4.90 35.90 3.96
CA SER A 287 -5.16 36.95 4.95
C SER A 287 -6.29 36.58 5.92
N ASN A 288 -7.19 35.68 5.51
CA ASN A 288 -8.31 35.20 6.33
C ASN A 288 -7.94 34.01 7.23
N GLY A 289 -6.69 33.52 7.16
CA GLY A 289 -6.24 32.33 7.87
C GLY A 289 -6.29 31.06 7.01
N LEU A 290 -5.40 30.14 7.36
CA LEU A 290 -5.26 28.79 6.80
C LEU A 290 -5.25 27.78 7.96
N SER A 291 -5.76 26.58 7.67
CA SER A 291 -5.58 25.39 8.49
C SER A 291 -4.81 24.34 7.70
N VAL A 292 -3.82 23.71 8.32
CA VAL A 292 -3.03 22.62 7.75
C VAL A 292 -3.22 21.37 8.58
N ALA A 293 -3.71 20.29 7.99
CA ALA A 293 -3.79 18.98 8.63
C ALA A 293 -2.81 18.02 7.98
N VAL A 294 -1.98 17.35 8.78
CA VAL A 294 -1.06 16.30 8.34
C VAL A 294 -1.56 14.98 8.89
N ASN A 295 -1.90 14.03 8.03
CA ASN A 295 -2.37 12.71 8.39
C ASN A 295 -1.61 11.63 7.63
N GLY A 296 -1.32 10.50 8.27
CA GLY A 296 -0.66 9.40 7.61
C GLY A 296 -0.15 8.33 8.55
N ASP A 297 0.66 7.43 8.01
CA ASP A 297 1.38 6.42 8.78
C ASP A 297 2.71 6.10 8.10
N TYR A 298 3.63 5.65 8.93
CA TYR A 298 4.97 5.27 8.50
C TYR A 298 5.46 4.06 9.28
N SER A 299 6.29 3.28 8.63
CA SER A 299 7.07 2.17 9.19
C SER A 299 8.46 2.27 8.57
N ILE A 300 9.35 3.00 9.25
CA ILE A 300 10.72 3.28 8.82
C ILE A 300 11.66 2.74 9.90
N ALA A 301 12.54 1.82 9.54
CA ALA A 301 13.37 1.11 10.53
C ALA A 301 14.49 2.01 11.08
N ASP A 302 15.22 2.67 10.19
CA ASP A 302 16.41 3.44 10.52
C ASP A 302 16.09 4.94 10.56
N LYS A 303 16.56 5.63 11.61
CA LYS A 303 16.41 7.11 11.71
C LYS A 303 17.10 7.86 10.56
N ALA A 304 18.15 7.27 9.97
CA ALA A 304 18.85 7.87 8.83
C ALA A 304 17.97 7.95 7.56
N ASP A 305 16.97 7.08 7.46
CA ASP A 305 16.04 6.96 6.33
C ASP A 305 14.69 7.65 6.64
N ALA A 306 14.63 8.41 7.73
CA ALA A 306 13.44 9.09 8.21
C ALA A 306 12.90 10.13 7.22
N ILE A 307 11.58 10.29 7.22
CA ILE A 307 10.94 11.43 6.54
C ILE A 307 11.20 12.67 7.38
N THR A 308 11.68 13.74 6.75
CA THR A 308 11.72 15.06 7.35
C THR A 308 10.50 15.85 6.88
N LEU A 309 9.60 16.15 7.82
CA LEU A 309 8.45 17.01 7.62
C LEU A 309 8.74 18.36 8.26
N THR A 310 8.56 19.45 7.52
CA THR A 310 8.69 20.82 8.02
C THR A 310 7.35 21.54 7.82
N VAL A 311 6.82 22.14 8.87
CA VAL A 311 5.66 23.05 8.80
C VAL A 311 6.04 24.34 9.56
N ASN A 312 6.32 25.40 8.81
CA ASN A 312 6.98 26.60 9.29
C ASN A 312 8.31 26.25 9.99
N ASP A 313 8.41 26.57 11.28
CA ASP A 313 9.60 26.30 12.10
C ASP A 313 9.53 24.95 12.82
N ASP A 314 8.40 24.21 12.74
CA ASP A 314 8.28 22.86 13.29
C ASP A 314 8.92 21.84 12.33
N VAL A 315 10.06 21.27 12.73
CA VAL A 315 10.77 20.23 11.99
C VAL A 315 10.60 18.89 12.71
N GLN A 316 10.03 17.92 12.00
CA GLN A 316 9.71 16.60 12.49
C GLN A 316 10.52 15.54 11.73
N THR A 317 11.15 14.63 12.46
CA THR A 317 11.86 13.46 11.90
C THR A 317 11.04 12.20 12.19
N LEU A 318 10.39 11.65 11.16
CA LEU A 318 9.46 10.52 11.29
C LEU A 318 10.19 9.20 11.03
N PHE A 319 10.33 8.38 12.08
CA PHE A 319 10.91 7.03 12.03
C PHE A 319 10.30 6.12 13.11
N GLY A 320 10.46 4.81 12.96
CA GLY A 320 9.71 3.79 13.69
C GLY A 320 8.41 3.41 12.98
N LYS A 321 7.48 2.78 13.70
CA LYS A 321 6.17 2.35 13.17
C LYS A 321 5.04 3.03 13.92
N LYS A 322 4.54 4.15 13.42
CA LYS A 322 3.48 4.96 14.08
C LYS A 322 2.63 5.72 13.06
N PRO A 323 1.36 6.01 13.38
CA PRO A 323 0.59 7.01 12.65
C PRO A 323 1.09 8.43 12.97
N ILE A 324 0.79 9.38 12.09
CA ILE A 324 0.89 10.83 12.33
C ILE A 324 -0.48 11.47 12.13
N SER A 325 -0.84 12.36 13.04
CA SER A 325 -1.99 13.25 12.91
C SER A 325 -1.67 14.54 13.64
N LYS A 326 -1.55 15.64 12.89
CA LYS A 326 -1.24 16.98 13.41
C LYS A 326 -2.08 18.02 12.68
N ALA A 327 -2.41 19.10 13.38
CA ALA A 327 -3.08 20.26 12.80
C ALA A 327 -2.32 21.53 13.19
N TYR A 328 -2.34 22.52 12.30
CA TYR A 328 -1.73 23.83 12.49
C TYR A 328 -2.65 24.90 11.93
N ASP A 329 -2.69 26.08 12.55
CA ASP A 329 -3.43 27.23 12.05
C ASP A 329 -2.53 28.47 12.00
N ALA A 330 -2.51 29.16 10.86
CA ALA A 330 -1.71 30.36 10.64
C ALA A 330 -2.22 31.11 9.40
N THR A 331 -1.80 32.35 9.18
CA THR A 331 -2.08 33.08 7.93
C THR A 331 -1.10 32.74 6.80
N SER A 332 -0.02 32.04 7.12
CA SER A 332 1.03 31.64 6.18
C SER A 332 1.64 30.32 6.63
N PHE A 333 1.89 29.44 5.66
CA PHE A 333 2.63 28.20 5.90
C PHE A 333 3.75 28.01 4.88
N LYS A 334 4.92 27.59 5.36
CA LYS A 334 5.98 26.97 4.56
C LYS A 334 6.02 25.49 4.91
N ILE A 335 5.67 24.64 3.95
CA ILE A 335 5.57 23.19 4.14
C ILE A 335 6.66 22.52 3.33
N GLY A 336 7.35 21.54 3.91
CA GLY A 336 8.39 20.76 3.26
C GLY A 336 8.33 19.29 3.63
N VAL A 337 8.54 18.41 2.66
CA VAL A 337 8.64 16.96 2.85
C VAL A 337 9.88 16.47 2.13
N LYS A 338 10.79 15.85 2.88
CA LYS A 338 12.02 15.26 2.35
C LYS A 338 12.16 13.82 2.80
N TRP A 339 12.48 12.94 1.86
CA TRP A 339 12.75 11.53 2.13
C TRP A 339 13.62 10.95 1.01
N ALA A 340 14.46 9.96 1.32
CA ALA A 340 15.21 9.20 0.33
C ALA A 340 15.17 7.71 0.68
N LYS A 341 14.84 6.90 -0.31
CA LYS A 341 14.83 5.44 -0.23
C LYS A 341 16.26 4.92 -0.21
N LYS A 342 16.55 4.10 0.79
CA LYS A 342 17.76 3.28 0.83
C LYS A 342 17.54 1.97 0.07
N GLU A 343 18.55 1.54 -0.68
CA GLU A 343 18.51 0.27 -1.40
C GLU A 343 18.24 -0.91 -0.46
N GLY A 344 17.34 -1.81 -0.86
CA GLY A 344 16.92 -2.95 -0.04
C GLY A 344 16.05 -2.59 1.18
N SER A 345 15.75 -1.31 1.40
CA SER A 345 14.91 -0.91 2.53
C SER A 345 13.47 -1.40 2.38
N LYS A 346 12.87 -1.78 3.51
CA LYS A 346 11.44 -2.10 3.68
C LYS A 346 10.63 -0.91 4.22
N ASP A 347 11.25 0.27 4.25
CA ASP A 347 10.62 1.50 4.72
C ASP A 347 9.40 1.83 3.88
N ARG A 348 8.33 2.18 4.58
CA ARG A 348 7.05 2.47 3.95
C ARG A 348 6.30 3.58 4.67
N PHE A 349 5.60 4.41 3.91
CA PHE A 349 4.74 5.44 4.44
C PHE A 349 3.71 5.89 3.41
N ALA A 350 2.63 6.47 3.92
CA ALA A 350 1.72 7.33 3.18
C ALA A 350 1.41 8.54 4.05
N MET A 351 1.45 9.74 3.47
CA MET A 351 1.21 10.99 4.16
C MET A 351 0.39 11.92 3.26
N GLN A 352 -0.70 12.43 3.80
CA GLN A 352 -1.55 13.46 3.22
C GLN A 352 -1.39 14.74 4.03
N ILE A 353 -1.19 15.86 3.33
CA ILE A 353 -1.14 17.20 3.90
C ILE A 353 -2.25 18.02 3.25
N ASP A 354 -3.29 18.28 4.02
CA ASP A 354 -4.42 19.12 3.60
C ASP A 354 -4.16 20.56 3.99
N VAL A 355 -4.32 21.48 3.06
CA VAL A 355 -4.26 22.92 3.30
C VAL A 355 -5.61 23.53 2.94
N MET A 356 -6.29 24.13 3.91
CA MET A 356 -7.62 24.69 3.74
C MET A 356 -7.65 26.14 4.19
N SER A 357 -8.43 26.97 3.51
CA SER A 357 -8.78 28.30 3.99
C SER A 357 -9.66 28.20 5.25
N SER A 358 -9.44 29.07 6.23
CA SER A 358 -10.20 29.05 7.50
C SER A 358 -11.70 29.35 7.37
N LYS A 359 -12.19 29.66 6.16
CA LYS A 359 -13.61 29.88 5.87
C LYS A 359 -14.38 28.57 5.68
N ASP A 360 -13.68 27.49 5.34
CA ASP A 360 -14.30 26.17 5.16
C ASP A 360 -14.29 25.42 6.51
N ASN A 361 -15.48 25.19 7.09
CA ASN A 361 -15.61 24.39 8.31
C ASN A 361 -15.08 22.97 8.08
N LEU A 362 -14.06 22.58 8.84
CA LEU A 362 -13.52 21.22 8.89
C LEU A 362 -14.62 20.21 9.22
N GLN A 363 -15.02 19.39 8.23
CA GLN A 363 -15.62 18.09 8.53
C GLN A 363 -14.51 17.05 8.70
N THR A 364 -13.77 17.10 9.81
CA THR A 364 -12.87 16.00 10.17
C THR A 364 -13.73 14.77 10.51
N THR A 365 -13.85 13.83 9.57
CA THR A 365 -14.58 12.57 9.79
C THR A 365 -13.72 11.47 10.40
N THR A 366 -12.52 11.79 10.87
CA THR A 366 -11.68 10.85 11.60
C THR A 366 -12.34 10.50 12.93
N LYS A 367 -13.13 9.43 12.94
CA LYS A 367 -13.38 8.63 14.14
C LYS A 367 -12.01 8.13 14.61
N SER A 368 -11.34 8.94 15.42
CA SER A 368 -10.36 8.43 16.39
C SER A 368 -11.05 7.28 17.12
N GLY A 369 -10.37 6.14 17.17
CA GLY A 369 -10.93 4.87 17.63
C GLY A 369 -11.73 4.99 18.92
N ASN A 370 -12.78 4.17 19.02
CA ASN A 370 -13.57 4.00 20.24
C ASN A 370 -12.64 4.01 21.47
N PRO A 371 -12.87 4.85 22.48
CA PRO A 371 -12.28 4.60 23.77
C PRO A 371 -12.73 3.19 24.18
N MET A 372 -11.76 2.32 24.40
CA MET A 372 -12.00 1.01 24.99
C MET A 372 -12.69 1.26 26.34
N ILE A 373 -14.00 1.07 26.38
CA ILE A 373 -14.76 1.04 27.63
C ILE A 373 -14.31 -0.23 28.32
N ILE A 374 -13.36 -0.10 29.24
CA ILE A 374 -13.07 -1.13 30.23
C ILE A 374 -14.32 -1.19 31.11
N GLY A 375 -15.21 -2.11 30.77
CA GLY A 375 -16.33 -2.49 31.61
C GLY A 375 -15.77 -3.09 32.89
N SER A 376 -15.71 -2.26 33.93
CA SER A 376 -15.51 -2.68 35.32
C SER A 376 -16.70 -3.55 35.71
N SER A 377 -16.58 -4.87 35.57
CA SER A 377 -17.47 -5.80 36.25
C SER A 377 -17.19 -5.73 37.75
N LEU A 378 -17.87 -4.81 38.41
CA LEU A 378 -18.03 -4.76 39.85
C LEU A 378 -18.83 -6.00 40.26
N LEU A 379 -18.14 -7.08 40.62
CA LEU A 379 -18.75 -8.24 41.25
C LEU A 379 -19.09 -7.84 42.70
N VAL A 380 -20.33 -7.44 42.94
CA VAL A 380 -20.88 -7.29 44.29
C VAL A 380 -21.05 -8.69 44.88
N MET A 381 -20.07 -9.11 45.68
CA MET A 381 -20.19 -10.29 46.54
C MET A 381 -20.51 -9.80 47.95
N PHE A 382 -21.80 -9.75 48.30
CA PHE A 382 -22.23 -9.59 49.69
C PHE A 382 -22.14 -10.94 50.39
N CYS A 383 -21.26 -10.99 51.39
CA CYS A 383 -21.10 -12.06 52.35
C CYS A 383 -21.97 -11.78 53.59
N SER A 384 -22.75 -12.75 54.06
CA SER A 384 -23.29 -12.89 55.43
C SER A 384 -24.00 -14.26 55.47
N ALA A 385 -23.38 -15.37 55.89
CA ALA A 385 -23.05 -15.78 57.27
C ALA A 385 -24.27 -15.95 58.19
N LEU A 386 -24.50 -17.22 58.56
CA LEU A 386 -25.05 -17.77 59.81
C LEU A 386 -25.93 -16.87 60.72
N MET A 387 -27.13 -17.38 61.06
CA MET A 387 -27.43 -17.82 62.43
C MET A 387 -28.80 -18.53 62.52
N ARG A 388 -28.77 -19.68 63.20
CA ARG A 388 -29.85 -20.59 63.66
C ARG A 388 -30.44 -21.59 62.68
#